data_AF-A0A168MEV2-F1
#
_entry.id   AF-A0A168MEV2-F1
#
_cell.length_a   1.000
_cell.length_b   1.000
_cell.length_c   1.000
_cell.angle_alpha   90.00
_cell.angle_beta   90.00
_cell.angle_gamma   90.00
#
_symmetry.space_group_name_H-M   'P 1'
#
loop_
_entity.id
_entity.type
_entity.pdbx_description
1 polymer ?
#
loop_
_entity_poly.entity_id
_entity_poly.type
_entity_poly.pdbx_seq_one_letter_code
_entity_poly.pdbx_strand_id
1 'polypeptide(L)'
;MDHGNFINHYAAQHCQHQGVDKDSLSRHLATEHLDDVFTHHVKPAFPAHSQILQTRQNVHQRRRIDNPDDNVLEQKWKDSSKGFDTVNIIEWMVDTCSADELETLLPRLTPLVLRVLDDFDVEYKTRAVILVQKMISALDVAVIARFGLDNVFIDALFKCLNYLTDARDLPLLQAAYPCLIDLIDKSKATGSKERYALYEKMLTDGVVPGLTYAGNKSSFLLVLLEAIDRLALELGTLLVRYLKLVLFGISSGLCSTNSTVNQVSLRTLEHVIQKTSPRIPAYGGVILQGLATLWLNHCHDQDDPTSQSICTMVKKMYQLLCYLCQDRLKADSQALLDLDRPSFEALLA
;
A
#
# COMPACT_ATOMS: atom_id res chain seq x y z
N MET A 1 9.89 15.16 3.43
CA MET A 1 9.70 16.02 2.24
C MET A 1 10.27 17.37 2.59
N ASP A 2 11.00 18.02 1.67
CA ASP A 2 11.60 19.33 1.94
C ASP A 2 10.55 20.43 1.71
N HIS A 3 9.94 20.90 2.79
CA HIS A 3 8.97 22.01 2.77
C HIS A 3 9.65 23.39 2.78
N GLY A 4 10.99 23.43 2.76
CA GLY A 4 11.78 24.64 2.94
C GLY A 4 11.51 25.72 1.90
N ASN A 5 11.17 25.34 0.66
CA ASN A 5 10.86 26.29 -0.40
C ASN A 5 9.61 27.12 -0.08
N PHE A 6 8.54 26.48 0.39
CA PHE A 6 7.31 27.19 0.78
C PHE A 6 7.54 28.06 2.02
N ILE A 7 8.14 27.48 3.07
CA ILE A 7 8.39 28.18 4.35
C ILE A 7 9.20 29.45 4.12
N ASN A 8 10.31 29.36 3.37
CA ASN A 8 11.16 30.51 3.06
C ASN A 8 10.42 31.54 2.18
N HIS A 9 9.64 31.08 1.19
CA HIS A 9 8.87 31.97 0.33
C HIS A 9 7.81 32.77 1.11
N TYR A 10 7.06 32.10 1.99
CA TYR A 10 6.02 32.73 2.79
C TYR A 10 6.63 33.67 3.85
N ALA A 11 7.66 33.21 4.57
CA ALA A 11 8.32 34.02 5.59
C ALA A 11 8.89 35.33 5.01
N ALA A 12 9.54 35.28 3.85
CA ALA A 12 10.10 36.46 3.21
C ALA A 12 9.05 37.54 2.84
N GLN A 13 7.79 37.14 2.66
CA GLN A 13 6.71 38.04 2.23
C GLN A 13 5.82 38.51 3.38
N HIS A 14 5.62 37.67 4.40
CA HIS A 14 4.56 37.85 5.38
C HIS A 14 5.01 37.76 6.85
N CYS A 15 6.29 37.44 7.12
CA CYS A 15 6.78 37.23 8.47
C CYS A 15 8.09 37.99 8.74
N GLN A 16 8.17 38.72 9.86
CA GLN A 16 9.40 39.40 10.30
C GLN A 16 10.24 38.54 11.27
N HIS A 17 9.93 37.25 11.41
CA HIS A 17 10.58 36.36 12.37
C HIS A 17 12.06 36.14 12.02
N GLN A 18 12.96 36.62 12.88
CA GLN A 18 14.41 36.43 12.78
C GLN A 18 14.86 35.16 13.51
N GLY A 19 14.21 34.03 13.22
CA GLY A 19 14.59 32.73 13.76
C GLY A 19 15.84 32.20 13.07
N VAL A 20 16.84 31.75 13.84
CA VAL A 20 18.12 31.21 13.32
C VAL A 20 17.96 29.76 12.80
N ASP A 21 16.84 29.10 13.08
CA ASP A 21 16.57 27.68 12.76
C ASP A 21 15.27 27.48 11.97
N LYS A 22 15.28 26.56 10.98
CA LYS A 22 14.15 26.27 10.08
C LYS A 22 12.96 25.68 10.82
N ASP A 23 13.21 24.83 11.81
CA ASP A 23 12.16 24.15 12.56
C ASP A 23 11.41 25.14 13.48
N SER A 24 12.12 26.14 14.04
CA SER A 24 11.47 27.18 14.84
C SER A 24 10.59 28.08 13.99
N LEU A 25 11.04 28.43 12.78
CA LEU A 25 10.26 29.22 11.83
C LEU A 25 9.03 28.44 11.37
N SER A 26 9.17 27.15 11.04
CA SER A 26 8.05 26.29 10.62
C SER A 26 6.95 26.25 11.69
N ARG A 27 7.33 26.03 12.96
CA ARG A 27 6.37 26.02 14.07
C ARG A 27 5.72 27.38 14.29
N HIS A 28 6.48 28.48 14.21
CA HIS A 28 5.93 29.83 14.32
C HIS A 28 4.88 30.12 13.24
N LEU A 29 5.13 29.72 11.99
CA LEU A 29 4.15 29.86 10.92
C LEU A 29 2.90 29.00 11.15
N ALA A 30 3.06 27.79 11.69
CA ALA A 30 1.94 26.92 12.03
C ALA A 30 1.11 27.43 13.22
N THR A 31 1.69 28.18 14.16
CA THR A 31 0.93 28.73 15.29
C THR A 31 0.28 30.08 14.97
N GLU A 32 0.98 30.98 14.29
CA GLU A 32 0.53 32.37 14.10
C GLU A 32 -0.12 32.63 12.73
N HIS A 33 0.19 31.83 11.72
CA HIS A 33 -0.16 32.13 10.32
C HIS A 33 -0.96 31.02 9.62
N LEU A 34 -1.35 29.95 10.31
CA LEU A 34 -1.98 28.77 9.71
C LEU A 34 -3.29 29.07 8.97
N ASP A 35 -4.15 29.90 9.56
CA ASP A 35 -5.40 30.31 8.93
C ASP A 35 -5.20 31.23 7.74
N ASP A 36 -4.18 32.08 7.80
CA ASP A 36 -3.79 32.96 6.68
C ASP A 36 -3.26 32.13 5.50
N VAL A 37 -2.33 31.22 5.78
CA VAL A 37 -1.79 30.27 4.79
C VAL A 37 -2.91 29.48 4.14
N PHE A 38 -3.82 28.92 4.93
CA PHE A 38 -4.94 28.15 4.38
C PHE A 38 -5.86 29.01 3.50
N THR A 39 -6.21 30.22 3.95
CA THR A 39 -7.17 31.08 3.27
C THR A 39 -6.63 31.68 1.99
N HIS A 40 -5.35 32.08 1.97
CA HIS A 40 -4.74 32.81 0.85
C HIS A 40 -3.93 31.93 -0.10
N HIS A 41 -3.39 30.79 0.36
CA HIS A 41 -2.55 29.93 -0.48
C HIS A 41 -3.17 28.58 -0.82
N VAL A 42 -3.93 27.97 0.10
CA VAL A 42 -4.52 26.64 -0.13
C VAL A 42 -5.90 26.74 -0.80
N LYS A 43 -6.85 27.43 -0.16
CA LYS A 43 -8.25 27.52 -0.62
C LYS A 43 -8.41 28.04 -2.05
N PRO A 44 -7.69 29.09 -2.51
CA PRO A 44 -7.88 29.63 -3.87
C PRO A 44 -7.43 28.67 -4.97
N ALA A 45 -6.51 27.75 -4.67
CA ALA A 45 -6.02 26.76 -5.61
C ALA A 45 -7.03 25.63 -5.87
N PHE A 46 -8.03 25.47 -4.98
CA PHE A 46 -9.10 24.48 -5.06
C PHE A 46 -10.47 25.16 -5.24
N PRO A 47 -10.83 25.61 -6.46
CA PRO A 47 -12.11 26.27 -6.70
C PRO A 47 -13.30 25.34 -6.38
N ALA A 48 -14.40 25.95 -5.91
CA ALA A 48 -15.61 25.26 -5.45
C ALA A 48 -16.33 24.47 -6.56
N HIS A 49 -17.02 23.42 -6.13
CA HIS A 49 -17.62 22.35 -6.96
C HIS A 49 -18.63 22.81 -8.05
N SER A 50 -19.15 24.05 -7.98
CA SER A 50 -20.13 24.58 -8.94
C SER A 50 -19.56 24.76 -10.36
N GLN A 51 -18.26 25.02 -10.50
CA GLN A 51 -17.63 25.17 -11.83
C GLN A 51 -17.29 23.82 -12.49
N ILE A 52 -17.30 22.71 -11.75
CA ILE A 52 -16.86 21.40 -12.26
C ILE A 52 -18.06 20.56 -12.74
N LEU A 53 -19.21 20.64 -12.06
CA LEU A 53 -20.43 19.92 -12.44
C LEU A 53 -21.05 20.44 -13.75
N GLN A 54 -21.02 21.76 -13.98
CA GLN A 54 -21.43 22.35 -15.27
C GLN A 54 -20.58 21.81 -16.44
N THR A 55 -19.30 21.56 -16.19
CA THR A 55 -18.37 21.05 -17.21
C THR A 55 -18.53 19.55 -17.42
N ARG A 56 -18.79 18.75 -16.37
CA ARG A 56 -19.06 17.30 -16.48
C ARG A 56 -20.36 16.96 -17.21
N GLN A 57 -21.43 17.74 -17.03
CA GLN A 57 -22.67 17.57 -17.81
C GLN A 57 -22.45 17.83 -19.32
N ASN A 58 -21.46 18.64 -19.67
CA ASN A 58 -21.10 18.92 -21.06
C ASN A 58 -20.11 17.92 -21.68
N VAL A 59 -19.57 16.96 -20.91
CA VAL A 59 -18.65 15.92 -21.43
C VAL A 59 -19.39 14.90 -22.30
N HIS A 60 -20.66 14.61 -22.01
CA HIS A 60 -21.47 13.72 -22.86
C HIS A 60 -21.88 14.34 -24.21
N GLN A 61 -21.54 15.62 -24.48
CA GLN A 61 -21.83 16.29 -25.75
C GLN A 61 -20.59 16.64 -26.59
N ARG A 62 -19.38 16.23 -26.21
CA ARG A 62 -18.19 16.56 -27.00
C ARG A 62 -18.00 15.64 -28.19
N ARG A 63 -18.54 16.11 -29.32
CA ARG A 63 -17.98 15.89 -30.66
C ARG A 63 -16.46 16.06 -30.62
N ARG A 64 -15.77 15.21 -31.39
CA ARG A 64 -14.33 15.22 -31.71
C ARG A 64 -13.67 16.59 -31.49
N ILE A 65 -12.76 16.66 -30.53
CA ILE A 65 -11.88 17.83 -30.32
C ILE A 65 -10.54 17.46 -30.97
N ASP A 66 -10.16 18.20 -32.01
CA ASP A 66 -8.95 18.02 -32.81
C ASP A 66 -7.69 18.71 -32.21
N ASN A 67 -7.66 18.96 -30.89
CA ASN A 67 -6.55 19.65 -30.23
C ASN A 67 -6.21 19.01 -28.87
N PRO A 68 -4.99 18.49 -28.63
CA PRO A 68 -4.64 17.80 -27.37
C PRO A 68 -4.56 18.72 -26.14
N ASP A 69 -4.42 20.03 -26.34
CA ASP A 69 -4.12 20.98 -25.25
C ASP A 69 -5.35 21.62 -24.58
N ASP A 70 -6.57 21.43 -25.11
CA ASP A 70 -7.67 22.33 -24.75
C ASP A 70 -8.61 21.88 -23.62
N ASN A 71 -8.36 20.79 -22.86
CA ASN A 71 -9.26 20.41 -21.74
C ASN A 71 -8.65 19.57 -20.60
N VAL A 72 -7.55 20.03 -19.99
CA VAL A 72 -7.29 19.76 -18.57
C VAL A 72 -7.66 21.04 -17.84
N LEU A 73 -8.75 21.01 -17.05
CA LEU A 73 -9.10 22.08 -16.11
C LEU A 73 -7.82 22.61 -15.47
N GLU A 74 -7.49 23.91 -15.56
CA GLU A 74 -6.30 24.47 -14.89
C GLU A 74 -6.31 24.07 -13.42
N GLN A 75 -5.57 23.00 -13.08
CA GLN A 75 -5.43 22.50 -11.72
C GLN A 75 -4.41 23.40 -11.03
N LYS A 76 -4.84 24.61 -10.66
CA LYS A 76 -3.96 25.63 -10.04
C LYS A 76 -3.18 25.10 -8.84
N TRP A 77 -3.73 24.11 -8.14
CA TRP A 77 -3.08 23.45 -7.01
C TRP A 77 -1.85 22.60 -7.38
N LYS A 78 -1.63 22.30 -8.67
CA LYS A 78 -0.44 21.63 -9.20
C LYS A 78 0.63 22.62 -9.72
N ASP A 79 0.35 23.92 -9.73
CA ASP A 79 1.32 24.92 -10.17
C ASP A 79 2.55 24.89 -9.27
N SER A 80 3.68 24.49 -9.86
CA SER A 80 4.98 24.36 -9.19
C SER A 80 5.98 25.42 -9.64
N SER A 81 5.53 26.50 -10.29
CA SER A 81 6.40 27.58 -10.79
C SER A 81 7.29 28.22 -9.72
N LYS A 82 6.86 28.15 -8.45
CA LYS A 82 7.59 28.68 -7.28
C LYS A 82 8.48 27.63 -6.58
N GLY A 83 8.64 26.45 -7.16
CA GLY A 83 9.40 25.34 -6.56
C GLY A 83 8.66 24.56 -5.46
N PHE A 84 7.35 24.78 -5.34
CA PHE A 84 6.42 24.02 -4.50
C PHE A 84 5.01 24.12 -5.09
N ASP A 85 4.18 23.11 -4.87
CA ASP A 85 2.75 23.12 -5.20
C ASP A 85 1.87 23.24 -3.95
N THR A 86 0.55 23.33 -4.13
CA THR A 86 -0.37 23.47 -2.98
C THR A 86 -0.42 22.20 -2.13
N VAL A 87 -0.12 21.03 -2.70
CA VAL A 87 -0.05 19.78 -1.92
C VAL A 87 1.16 19.82 -0.98
N ASN A 88 2.27 20.46 -1.35
CA ASN A 88 3.40 20.67 -0.43
C ASN A 88 2.99 21.50 0.79
N ILE A 89 2.15 22.51 0.59
CA ILE A 89 1.62 23.32 1.70
C ILE A 89 0.74 22.47 2.62
N ILE A 90 -0.14 21.64 2.04
CA ILE A 90 -0.99 20.73 2.81
C ILE A 90 -0.15 19.71 3.60
N GLU A 91 0.88 19.13 2.98
CA GLU A 91 1.82 18.21 3.64
C GLU A 91 2.54 18.89 4.80
N TRP A 92 3.02 20.13 4.61
CA TRP A 92 3.62 20.93 5.66
C TRP A 92 2.67 21.18 6.83
N MET A 93 1.40 21.53 6.54
CA MET A 93 0.39 21.73 7.59
C MET A 93 0.20 20.46 8.42
N VAL A 94 0.03 19.30 7.77
CA VAL A 94 -0.15 18.02 8.48
C VAL A 94 1.11 17.60 9.25
N ASP A 95 2.30 17.91 8.74
CA ASP A 95 3.57 17.58 9.40
C ASP A 95 3.88 18.47 10.61
N THR A 96 3.31 19.68 10.67
CA THR A 96 3.68 20.70 11.68
C THR A 96 2.61 20.92 12.75
N CYS A 97 1.33 20.72 12.42
CA CYS A 97 0.22 20.89 13.36
C CYS A 97 0.23 19.83 14.46
N SER A 98 -0.12 20.24 15.68
CA SER A 98 -0.53 19.33 16.76
C SER A 98 -1.84 18.60 16.41
N ALA A 99 -2.17 17.54 17.16
CA ALA A 99 -3.41 16.80 16.95
C ALA A 99 -4.66 17.68 17.11
N ASP A 100 -4.66 18.60 18.09
CA ASP A 100 -5.79 19.51 18.35
C ASP A 100 -5.97 20.57 17.24
N GLU A 101 -4.87 21.10 16.73
CA GLU A 101 -4.88 22.01 15.57
C GLU A 101 -5.35 21.29 14.31
N LEU A 102 -4.83 20.08 14.07
CA LEU A 102 -5.23 19.25 12.95
C LEU A 102 -6.73 18.94 13.01
N GLU A 103 -7.25 18.57 14.19
CA GLU A 103 -8.68 18.34 14.42
C GLU A 103 -9.53 19.54 13.97
N THR A 104 -9.13 20.74 14.35
CA THR A 104 -9.82 21.99 13.99
C THR A 104 -9.80 22.24 12.48
N LEU A 105 -8.73 21.82 11.80
CA LEU A 105 -8.57 21.94 10.35
C LEU A 105 -9.34 20.89 9.54
N LEU A 106 -9.68 19.74 10.12
CA LEU A 106 -10.23 18.58 9.39
C LEU A 106 -11.39 18.92 8.46
N PRO A 107 -12.43 19.68 8.86
CA PRO A 107 -13.55 19.98 7.97
C PRO A 107 -13.15 20.68 6.67
N ARG A 108 -12.06 21.47 6.73
CA ARG A 108 -11.55 22.22 5.59
C ARG A 108 -10.53 21.40 4.79
N LEU A 109 -9.75 20.57 5.47
CA LEU A 109 -8.66 19.80 4.87
C LEU A 109 -9.17 18.56 4.16
N THR A 110 -10.08 17.80 4.77
CA THR A 110 -10.59 16.52 4.26
C THR A 110 -11.11 16.61 2.81
N PRO A 111 -11.94 17.60 2.42
CA PRO A 111 -12.38 17.73 1.03
C PRO A 111 -11.24 17.96 0.03
N LEU A 112 -10.16 18.64 0.45
CA LEU A 112 -9.00 18.89 -0.40
C LEU A 112 -8.16 17.63 -0.57
N VAL A 113 -7.92 16.90 0.53
CA VAL A 113 -7.21 15.62 0.51
C VAL A 113 -7.94 14.62 -0.38
N LEU A 114 -9.26 14.51 -0.25
CA LEU A 114 -10.06 13.64 -1.12
C LEU A 114 -9.99 14.04 -2.58
N ARG A 115 -9.95 15.35 -2.87
CA ARG A 115 -9.79 15.85 -4.24
C ARG A 115 -8.44 15.48 -4.84
N VAL A 116 -7.35 15.56 -4.07
CA VAL A 116 -6.03 15.09 -4.52
C VAL A 116 -6.03 13.57 -4.67
N LEU A 117 -6.69 12.84 -3.76
CA LEU A 117 -6.82 11.39 -3.79
C LEU A 117 -7.66 10.88 -4.97
N ASP A 118 -8.61 11.68 -5.46
CA ASP A 118 -9.41 11.42 -6.67
C ASP A 118 -8.71 11.86 -7.97
N ASP A 119 -7.53 12.50 -7.92
CA ASP A 119 -6.81 12.99 -9.11
C ASP A 119 -6.35 11.83 -10.01
N PHE A 120 -6.29 12.02 -11.33
CA PHE A 120 -5.86 10.94 -12.24
C PHE A 120 -4.34 10.68 -12.20
N ASP A 121 -3.56 11.66 -11.74
CA ASP A 121 -2.12 11.54 -11.63
C ASP A 121 -1.72 10.75 -10.38
N VAL A 122 -1.05 9.64 -10.63
CA VAL A 122 -0.63 8.65 -9.63
C VAL A 122 0.33 9.26 -8.61
N GLU A 123 1.17 10.21 -9.01
CA GLU A 123 2.11 10.85 -8.08
C GLU A 123 1.37 11.64 -7.00
N TYR A 124 0.39 12.44 -7.41
CA TYR A 124 -0.45 13.19 -6.50
C TYR A 124 -1.35 12.30 -5.64
N LYS A 125 -1.90 11.22 -6.22
CA LYS A 125 -2.60 10.19 -5.43
C LYS A 125 -1.71 9.60 -4.35
N THR A 126 -0.46 9.25 -4.69
CA THR A 126 0.49 8.65 -3.74
C THR A 126 0.76 9.60 -2.58
N ARG A 127 1.00 10.89 -2.89
CA ARG A 127 1.16 11.94 -1.88
C ARG A 127 -0.08 12.08 -0.99
N ALA A 128 -1.28 12.04 -1.56
CA ALA A 128 -2.51 12.06 -0.79
C ALA A 128 -2.68 10.84 0.13
N VAL A 129 -2.30 9.64 -0.31
CA VAL A 129 -2.31 8.44 0.55
C VAL A 129 -1.34 8.61 1.73
N ILE A 130 -0.12 9.09 1.47
CA ILE A 130 0.87 9.36 2.54
C ILE A 130 0.34 10.41 3.52
N LEU A 131 -0.34 11.44 3.01
CA LEU A 131 -0.97 12.47 3.83
C LEU A 131 -2.08 11.88 4.72
N VAL A 132 -2.96 11.06 4.13
CA VAL A 132 -4.01 10.34 4.86
C VAL A 132 -3.39 9.49 5.97
N GLN A 133 -2.31 8.76 5.68
CA GLN A 133 -1.60 7.95 6.67
C GLN A 133 -1.09 8.79 7.86
N LYS A 134 -0.50 9.95 7.59
CA LYS A 134 -0.03 10.87 8.63
C LYS A 134 -1.19 11.42 9.47
N MET A 135 -2.27 11.83 8.82
CA MET A 135 -3.48 12.30 9.50
C MET A 135 -4.06 11.20 10.41
N ILE A 136 -4.17 9.97 9.92
CA ILE A 136 -4.68 8.84 10.71
C ILE A 136 -3.76 8.57 11.89
N SER A 137 -2.44 8.63 11.69
CA SER A 137 -1.47 8.39 12.77
C SER A 137 -1.59 9.42 13.88
N ALA A 138 -1.79 10.70 13.54
CA ALA A 138 -1.86 11.81 14.49
C ALA A 138 -3.19 11.91 15.26
N LEU A 139 -4.32 11.50 14.66
CA LEU A 139 -5.66 11.71 15.24
C LEU A 139 -6.11 10.57 16.15
N ASP A 140 -6.86 10.87 17.20
CA ASP A 140 -7.49 9.84 18.02
C ASP A 140 -8.65 9.13 17.30
N VAL A 141 -8.92 7.88 17.68
CA VAL A 141 -10.02 7.09 17.12
C VAL A 141 -11.38 7.78 17.27
N ALA A 142 -11.60 8.49 18.39
CA ALA A 142 -12.82 9.26 18.63
C ALA A 142 -12.99 10.39 17.62
N VAL A 143 -11.90 11.03 17.21
CA VAL A 143 -11.89 12.10 16.21
C VAL A 143 -12.18 11.54 14.83
N ILE A 144 -11.51 10.46 14.46
CA ILE A 144 -11.73 9.74 13.19
C ILE A 144 -13.21 9.37 13.04
N ALA A 145 -13.81 8.80 14.07
CA ALA A 145 -15.22 8.41 14.07
C ALA A 145 -16.17 9.62 14.03
N ARG A 146 -15.93 10.66 14.83
CA ARG A 146 -16.79 11.86 14.89
C ARG A 146 -16.87 12.59 13.54
N PHE A 147 -15.76 12.64 12.80
CA PHE A 147 -15.71 13.26 11.48
C PHE A 147 -16.04 12.29 10.33
N GLY A 148 -16.32 11.01 10.62
CA GLY A 148 -16.62 9.99 9.60
C GLY A 148 -15.47 9.77 8.62
N LEU A 149 -14.22 10.00 9.05
CA LEU A 149 -13.05 9.92 8.19
C LEU A 149 -12.73 8.49 7.77
N ASP A 150 -13.07 7.53 8.61
CA ASP A 150 -12.89 6.10 8.35
C ASP A 150 -13.59 5.71 7.04
N ASN A 151 -14.90 5.88 6.94
CA ASN A 151 -15.67 5.44 5.77
C ASN A 151 -15.20 6.15 4.50
N VAL A 152 -14.98 7.46 4.59
CA VAL A 152 -14.65 8.29 3.43
C VAL A 152 -13.24 8.01 2.90
N PHE A 153 -12.25 7.84 3.78
CA PHE A 153 -10.90 7.48 3.35
C PHE A 153 -10.78 6.00 2.96
N ILE A 154 -11.47 5.09 3.64
CA ILE A 154 -11.52 3.66 3.26
C ILE A 154 -11.99 3.53 1.81
N ASP A 155 -13.14 4.14 1.46
CA ASP A 155 -13.69 4.05 0.11
C ASP A 155 -12.76 4.65 -0.95
N ALA A 156 -12.08 5.74 -0.63
CA ALA A 156 -11.13 6.36 -1.54
C ALA A 156 -9.85 5.52 -1.71
N LEU A 157 -9.30 4.96 -0.62
CA LEU A 157 -8.12 4.09 -0.63
C LEU A 157 -8.37 2.78 -1.39
N PHE A 158 -9.58 2.21 -1.32
CA PHE A 158 -9.95 1.04 -2.11
C PHE A 158 -9.82 1.28 -3.62
N LYS A 159 -10.11 2.49 -4.11
CA LYS A 159 -9.94 2.83 -5.54
C LYS A 159 -8.47 2.79 -5.94
N CYS A 160 -7.54 3.13 -5.05
CA CYS A 160 -6.11 3.12 -5.31
C CYS A 160 -5.57 1.71 -5.57
N LEU A 161 -6.19 0.65 -5.01
CA LEU A 161 -5.72 -0.73 -5.16
C LEU A 161 -5.85 -1.27 -6.60
N ASN A 162 -6.62 -0.60 -7.46
CA ASN A 162 -6.85 -0.99 -8.84
C ASN A 162 -5.81 -0.42 -9.83
N TYR A 163 -4.83 0.35 -9.34
CA TYR A 163 -3.73 0.86 -10.15
C TYR A 163 -2.66 -0.24 -10.35
N LEU A 164 -2.86 -1.04 -11.40
CA LEU A 164 -2.09 -2.28 -11.65
C LEU A 164 -1.38 -2.29 -13.02
N THR A 165 -1.38 -1.15 -13.71
CA THR A 165 -1.04 -1.07 -15.13
C THR A 165 0.45 -0.88 -15.37
N ASP A 166 1.05 0.09 -14.70
CA ASP A 166 2.39 0.60 -15.01
C ASP A 166 3.26 0.63 -13.75
N ALA A 167 4.58 0.48 -13.88
CA ALA A 167 5.52 0.58 -12.77
C ALA A 167 5.36 1.89 -11.96
N ARG A 168 4.90 2.97 -12.57
CA ARG A 168 4.58 4.22 -11.85
C ARG A 168 3.46 4.08 -10.82
N ASP A 169 2.64 3.03 -10.91
CA ASP A 169 1.56 2.71 -9.96
C ASP A 169 2.09 2.07 -8.67
N LEU A 170 3.32 1.54 -8.70
CA LEU A 170 3.87 0.77 -7.59
C LEU A 170 3.98 1.58 -6.28
N PRO A 171 4.49 2.84 -6.28
CA PRO A 171 4.55 3.64 -5.06
C PRO A 171 3.15 3.90 -4.45
N LEU A 172 2.13 4.04 -5.30
CA LEU A 172 0.75 4.22 -4.84
C LEU A 172 0.26 2.98 -4.08
N LEU A 173 0.49 1.77 -4.62
CA LEU A 173 0.10 0.53 -3.95
C LEU A 173 0.90 0.30 -2.66
N GLN A 174 2.20 0.57 -2.68
CA GLN A 174 3.08 0.48 -1.51
C GLN A 174 2.61 1.39 -0.37
N ALA A 175 2.04 2.55 -0.69
CA ALA A 175 1.45 3.43 0.31
C ALA A 175 0.02 3.01 0.69
N ALA A 176 -0.80 2.60 -0.28
CA ALA A 176 -2.25 2.40 -0.10
C ALA A 176 -2.59 1.17 0.74
N TYR A 177 -1.91 0.04 0.53
CA TYR A 177 -2.17 -1.17 1.30
C TYR A 177 -1.92 -0.99 2.80
N PRO A 178 -0.72 -0.55 3.25
CA PRO A 178 -0.47 -0.28 4.67
C PRO A 178 -1.41 0.78 5.21
N CYS A 179 -1.66 1.84 4.44
CA CYS A 179 -2.54 2.91 4.91
C CYS A 179 -3.97 2.46 5.17
N LEU A 180 -4.51 1.64 4.27
CA LEU A 180 -5.84 1.07 4.45
C LEU A 180 -5.88 0.10 5.63
N ILE A 181 -4.84 -0.73 5.83
CA ILE A 181 -4.72 -1.63 6.97
C ILE A 181 -4.70 -0.83 8.28
N ASP A 182 -3.86 0.20 8.38
CA ASP A 182 -3.73 1.02 9.59
C ASP A 182 -5.02 1.77 9.91
N LEU A 183 -5.73 2.26 8.89
CA LEU A 183 -7.04 2.88 9.06
C LEU A 183 -8.07 1.88 9.60
N ILE A 184 -8.12 0.68 9.03
CA ILE A 184 -9.03 -0.38 9.49
C ILE A 184 -8.68 -0.79 10.92
N ASP A 185 -7.39 -0.98 11.22
CA ASP A 185 -6.89 -1.37 12.53
C ASP A 185 -7.24 -0.33 13.61
N LYS A 186 -7.11 0.95 13.28
CA LYS A 186 -7.39 2.05 14.19
C LYS A 186 -8.88 2.32 14.37
N SER A 187 -9.68 2.20 13.31
CA SER A 187 -11.10 2.59 13.33
C SER A 187 -12.06 1.45 13.69
N LYS A 188 -11.67 0.19 13.44
CA LYS A 188 -12.55 -0.97 13.63
C LYS A 188 -12.01 -1.91 14.69
N ALA A 189 -12.88 -2.23 15.66
CA ALA A 189 -12.54 -3.13 16.76
C ALA A 189 -12.06 -4.50 16.25
N THR A 190 -11.01 -5.02 16.87
CA THR A 190 -10.48 -6.36 16.60
C THR A 190 -11.57 -7.41 16.76
N GLY A 191 -11.69 -8.31 15.78
CA GLY A 191 -12.73 -9.35 15.78
C GLY A 191 -14.13 -8.87 15.41
N SER A 192 -14.34 -7.60 15.09
CA SER A 192 -15.64 -7.11 14.62
C SER A 192 -15.96 -7.62 13.21
N LYS A 193 -17.25 -7.86 12.94
CA LYS A 193 -17.73 -8.28 11.61
C LYS A 193 -17.37 -7.27 10.52
N GLU A 194 -17.39 -5.98 10.85
CA GLU A 194 -17.07 -4.91 9.91
C GLU A 194 -15.58 -4.93 9.53
N ARG A 195 -14.68 -5.08 10.49
CA ARG A 195 -13.24 -5.25 10.24
C ARG A 195 -12.97 -6.43 9.31
N TYR A 196 -13.60 -7.57 9.58
CA TYR A 196 -13.47 -8.75 8.71
C TYR A 196 -13.99 -8.52 7.30
N ALA A 197 -15.15 -7.87 7.15
CA ALA A 197 -15.71 -7.56 5.84
C ALA A 197 -14.78 -6.65 5.02
N LEU A 198 -14.12 -5.68 5.67
CA LEU A 198 -13.16 -4.80 5.01
C LEU A 198 -11.88 -5.54 4.59
N TYR A 199 -11.36 -6.44 5.43
CA TYR A 199 -10.22 -7.27 5.04
C TYR A 199 -10.55 -8.29 3.95
N GLU A 200 -11.74 -8.89 3.99
CA GLU A 200 -12.21 -9.74 2.90
C GLU A 200 -12.34 -8.93 1.61
N LYS A 201 -12.90 -7.72 1.66
CA LYS A 201 -12.98 -6.79 0.53
C LYS A 201 -11.59 -6.42 -0.01
N MET A 202 -10.61 -6.18 0.86
CA MET A 202 -9.22 -5.92 0.43
C MET A 202 -8.62 -7.11 -0.33
N LEU A 203 -8.92 -8.32 0.11
CA LEU A 203 -8.49 -9.52 -0.59
C LEU A 203 -9.21 -9.67 -1.94
N THR A 204 -10.53 -9.48 -2.00
CA THR A 204 -11.33 -9.70 -3.22
C THR A 204 -11.19 -8.59 -4.26
N ASP A 205 -11.11 -7.34 -3.83
CA ASP A 205 -11.18 -6.16 -4.70
C ASP A 205 -9.79 -5.57 -4.97
N GLY A 206 -8.80 -5.89 -4.15
CA GLY A 206 -7.41 -5.45 -4.31
C GLY A 206 -6.48 -6.59 -4.71
N VAL A 207 -6.26 -7.53 -3.78
CA VAL A 207 -5.23 -8.56 -3.93
C VAL A 207 -5.52 -9.52 -5.08
N VAL A 208 -6.74 -10.05 -5.17
CA VAL A 208 -7.10 -11.04 -6.21
C VAL A 208 -6.98 -10.45 -7.63
N PRO A 209 -7.52 -9.25 -7.93
CA PRO A 209 -7.25 -8.55 -9.18
C PRO A 209 -5.76 -8.29 -9.38
N GLY A 210 -5.04 -7.85 -8.34
CA GLY A 210 -3.60 -7.63 -8.37
C GLY A 210 -2.81 -8.86 -8.82
N LEU A 211 -3.07 -10.01 -8.21
CA LEU A 211 -2.43 -11.28 -8.57
C LEU A 211 -2.78 -11.70 -10.00
N THR A 212 -4.02 -11.45 -10.43
CA THR A 212 -4.50 -11.84 -11.76
C THR A 212 -3.88 -11.00 -12.87
N TYR A 213 -3.80 -9.67 -12.69
CA TYR A 213 -3.40 -8.74 -13.75
C TYR A 213 -1.93 -8.29 -13.67
N ALA A 214 -1.33 -8.28 -12.48
CA ALA A 214 0.03 -7.80 -12.25
C ALA A 214 0.92 -8.78 -11.47
N GLY A 215 0.40 -9.95 -11.07
CA GLY A 215 1.15 -10.93 -10.28
C GLY A 215 2.36 -11.56 -10.97
N ASN A 216 2.49 -11.40 -12.29
CA ASN A 216 3.67 -11.81 -13.05
C ASN A 216 4.85 -10.80 -12.96
N LYS A 217 4.60 -9.58 -12.46
CA LYS A 217 5.62 -8.55 -12.25
C LYS A 217 6.13 -8.67 -10.81
N SER A 218 7.41 -8.98 -10.63
CA SER A 218 8.01 -9.23 -9.30
C SER A 218 7.79 -8.09 -8.30
N SER A 219 7.89 -6.84 -8.74
CA SER A 219 7.67 -5.68 -7.87
C SER A 219 6.22 -5.58 -7.37
N PHE A 220 5.23 -5.84 -8.22
CA PHE A 220 3.82 -5.86 -7.80
C PHE A 220 3.53 -7.07 -6.91
N LEU A 221 4.07 -8.23 -7.29
CA LEU A 221 3.93 -9.45 -6.52
C LEU A 221 4.44 -9.27 -5.09
N LEU A 222 5.57 -8.57 -4.89
CA LEU A 222 6.09 -8.24 -3.56
C LEU A 222 5.04 -7.52 -2.70
N VAL A 223 4.47 -6.43 -3.22
CA VAL A 223 3.45 -5.62 -2.50
C VAL A 223 2.20 -6.44 -2.20
N LEU A 224 1.76 -7.28 -3.14
CA LEU A 224 0.61 -8.13 -2.96
C LEU A 224 0.86 -9.22 -1.92
N LEU A 225 2.05 -9.83 -1.90
CA LEU A 225 2.44 -10.81 -0.89
C LEU A 225 2.52 -10.20 0.50
N GLU A 226 3.05 -8.99 0.63
CA GLU A 226 3.06 -8.24 1.91
C GLU A 226 1.63 -7.98 2.41
N ALA A 227 0.71 -7.62 1.51
CA ALA A 227 -0.70 -7.48 1.86
C ALA A 227 -1.33 -8.83 2.28
N ILE A 228 -1.08 -9.91 1.54
CA ILE A 228 -1.55 -11.26 1.87
C ILE A 228 -1.03 -11.71 3.23
N ASP A 229 0.24 -11.45 3.54
CA ASP A 229 0.88 -11.78 4.81
C ASP A 229 0.10 -11.21 5.99
N ARG A 230 -0.24 -9.91 5.90
CA ARG A 230 -1.02 -9.23 6.92
C ARG A 230 -2.47 -9.73 6.96
N LEU A 231 -3.09 -9.91 5.80
CA LEU A 231 -4.47 -10.42 5.70
C LEU A 231 -4.61 -11.85 6.22
N ALA A 232 -3.58 -12.69 6.08
CA ALA A 232 -3.59 -14.06 6.59
C ALA A 232 -3.68 -14.09 8.12
N LEU A 233 -2.97 -13.18 8.79
CA LEU A 233 -3.02 -13.05 10.25
C LEU A 233 -4.41 -12.59 10.74
N GLU A 234 -5.05 -11.68 10.01
CA GLU A 234 -6.35 -11.10 10.39
C GLU A 234 -7.54 -12.00 10.01
N LEU A 235 -7.61 -12.49 8.77
CA LEU A 235 -8.72 -13.32 8.29
C LEU A 235 -8.70 -14.74 8.89
N GLY A 236 -7.52 -15.24 9.26
CA GLY A 236 -7.35 -16.57 9.84
C GLY A 236 -7.97 -17.67 8.97
N THR A 237 -8.90 -18.43 9.53
CA THR A 237 -9.53 -19.57 8.85
C THR A 237 -10.43 -19.17 7.68
N LEU A 238 -10.90 -17.91 7.61
CA LEU A 238 -11.70 -17.43 6.48
C LEU A 238 -10.89 -17.38 5.18
N LEU A 239 -9.56 -17.27 5.28
CA LEU A 239 -8.64 -17.31 4.14
C LEU A 239 -8.75 -18.60 3.33
N VAL A 240 -9.26 -19.69 3.92
CA VAL A 240 -9.45 -20.99 3.24
C VAL A 240 -10.23 -20.87 1.93
N ARG A 241 -11.21 -19.95 1.86
CA ARG A 241 -12.02 -19.71 0.66
C ARG A 241 -11.20 -19.21 -0.53
N TYR A 242 -10.08 -18.56 -0.26
CA TYR A 242 -9.20 -17.92 -1.23
C TYR A 242 -7.85 -18.65 -1.36
N LEU A 243 -7.69 -19.78 -0.67
CA LEU A 243 -6.42 -20.48 -0.52
C LEU A 243 -5.77 -20.83 -1.87
N LYS A 244 -6.56 -21.27 -2.86
CA LYS A 244 -6.04 -21.59 -4.20
C LYS A 244 -5.37 -20.37 -4.86
N LEU A 245 -5.97 -19.19 -4.76
CA LEU A 245 -5.46 -17.96 -5.38
C LEU A 245 -4.26 -17.42 -4.60
N VAL A 246 -4.33 -17.45 -3.27
CA VAL A 246 -3.24 -17.03 -2.39
C VAL A 246 -2.01 -17.91 -2.60
N LEU A 247 -2.18 -19.23 -2.61
CA LEU A 247 -1.08 -20.17 -2.86
C LEU A 247 -0.51 -20.04 -4.27
N PHE A 248 -1.33 -19.71 -5.28
CA PHE A 248 -0.81 -19.40 -6.61
C PHE A 248 0.15 -18.21 -6.57
N GLY A 249 -0.24 -17.10 -5.93
CA GLY A 249 0.64 -15.94 -5.77
C GLY A 249 1.92 -16.26 -4.99
N ILE A 250 1.80 -17.00 -3.89
CA ILE A 250 2.95 -17.44 -3.09
C ILE A 250 3.88 -18.34 -3.90
N SER A 251 3.35 -19.33 -4.63
CA SER A 251 4.16 -20.21 -5.48
C SER A 251 4.86 -19.45 -6.60
N SER A 252 4.19 -18.48 -7.24
CA SER A 252 4.85 -17.58 -8.20
C SER A 252 5.99 -16.80 -7.55
N GLY A 253 5.80 -16.36 -6.30
CA GLY A 253 6.81 -15.65 -5.54
C GLY A 253 7.99 -16.51 -5.13
N LEU A 254 7.76 -17.77 -4.75
CA LEU A 254 8.84 -18.74 -4.46
C LEU A 254 9.69 -19.06 -5.70
N CYS A 255 9.08 -19.06 -6.88
CA CYS A 255 9.79 -19.28 -8.14
C CYS A 255 10.42 -18.01 -8.73
N SER A 256 10.40 -16.88 -8.00
CA SER A 256 10.95 -15.62 -8.47
C SER A 256 12.49 -15.63 -8.47
N THR A 257 13.09 -14.84 -9.36
CA THR A 257 14.54 -14.57 -9.35
C THR A 257 14.94 -13.51 -8.32
N ASN A 258 13.96 -12.83 -7.72
CA ASN A 258 14.19 -11.79 -6.73
C ASN A 258 14.17 -12.38 -5.31
N SER A 259 15.31 -12.32 -4.62
CA SER A 259 15.48 -12.86 -3.26
C SER A 259 14.57 -12.22 -2.21
N THR A 260 14.23 -10.93 -2.34
CA THR A 260 13.28 -10.25 -1.46
C THR A 260 11.87 -10.82 -1.63
N VAL A 261 11.45 -11.08 -2.88
CA VAL A 261 10.16 -11.74 -3.16
C VAL A 261 10.15 -13.15 -2.58
N ASN A 262 11.25 -13.89 -2.71
CA ASN A 262 11.36 -15.25 -2.17
C ASN A 262 11.22 -15.27 -0.64
N GLN A 263 11.88 -14.36 0.07
CA GLN A 263 11.80 -14.24 1.52
C GLN A 263 10.39 -13.89 2.00
N VAL A 264 9.74 -12.90 1.36
CA VAL A 264 8.37 -12.53 1.70
C VAL A 264 7.42 -13.70 1.40
N SER A 265 7.59 -14.39 0.28
CA SER A 265 6.78 -15.57 -0.08
C SER A 265 6.87 -16.68 0.95
N LEU A 266 8.07 -16.97 1.47
CA LEU A 266 8.27 -17.98 2.53
C LEU A 266 7.60 -17.56 3.84
N ARG A 267 7.75 -16.29 4.25
CA ARG A 267 7.09 -15.74 5.44
C ARG A 267 5.57 -15.82 5.31
N THR A 268 5.04 -15.41 4.16
CA THR A 268 3.61 -15.47 3.86
C THR A 268 3.10 -16.91 3.84
N LEU A 269 3.87 -17.84 3.24
CA LEU A 269 3.54 -19.27 3.27
C LEU A 269 3.43 -19.80 4.69
N GLU A 270 4.38 -19.45 5.57
CA GLU A 270 4.35 -19.86 6.98
C GLU A 270 3.06 -19.41 7.66
N HIS A 271 2.68 -18.13 7.53
CA HIS A 271 1.44 -17.61 8.11
C HIS A 271 0.18 -18.27 7.51
N VAL A 272 0.14 -18.47 6.19
CA VAL A 272 -0.99 -19.14 5.52
C VAL A 272 -1.13 -20.59 6.00
N ILE A 273 -0.03 -21.33 6.10
CA ILE A 273 -0.03 -22.71 6.59
C ILE A 273 -0.54 -22.76 8.03
N GLN A 274 -0.04 -21.89 8.91
CA GLN A 274 -0.46 -21.84 10.32
C GLN A 274 -1.97 -21.59 10.46
N LYS A 275 -2.56 -20.74 9.61
CA LYS A 275 -3.97 -20.34 9.69
C LYS A 275 -4.92 -21.27 8.93
N THR A 276 -4.42 -22.01 7.94
CA THR A 276 -5.24 -22.85 7.04
C THR A 276 -4.83 -24.33 7.02
N SER A 277 -4.06 -24.76 8.02
CA SER A 277 -3.41 -26.08 8.08
C SER A 277 -4.28 -27.28 7.69
N PRO A 278 -5.58 -27.40 8.06
CA PRO A 278 -6.37 -28.60 7.71
C PRO A 278 -6.61 -28.75 6.20
N ARG A 279 -6.39 -27.69 5.41
CA ARG A 279 -6.63 -27.67 3.96
C ARG A 279 -5.34 -27.69 3.14
N ILE A 280 -4.18 -27.44 3.75
CA ILE A 280 -2.86 -27.46 3.11
C ILE A 280 -2.52 -28.79 2.43
N PRO A 281 -2.87 -29.99 2.97
CA PRO A 281 -2.51 -31.25 2.33
C PRO A 281 -3.02 -31.44 0.90
N ALA A 282 -4.08 -30.74 0.49
CA ALA A 282 -4.57 -30.77 -0.89
C ALA A 282 -3.67 -30.01 -1.88
N TYR A 283 -2.81 -29.13 -1.38
CA TYR A 283 -1.90 -28.28 -2.15
C TYR A 283 -0.42 -28.66 -1.97
N GLY A 284 -0.15 -29.77 -1.26
CA GLY A 284 1.20 -30.19 -0.88
C GLY A 284 2.18 -30.26 -2.05
N GLY A 285 1.78 -30.88 -3.17
CA GLY A 285 2.62 -30.98 -4.36
C GLY A 285 2.98 -29.62 -4.97
N VAL A 286 2.04 -28.67 -5.03
CA VAL A 286 2.29 -27.31 -5.58
C VAL A 286 3.24 -26.52 -4.67
N ILE A 287 3.07 -26.65 -3.35
CA ILE A 287 3.96 -26.01 -2.38
C ILE A 287 5.36 -26.63 -2.47
N LEU A 288 5.46 -27.96 -2.50
CA LEU A 288 6.73 -28.67 -2.64
C LEU A 288 7.45 -28.31 -3.93
N GLN A 289 6.74 -28.21 -5.05
CA GLN A 289 7.33 -27.77 -6.32
C GLN A 289 7.95 -26.36 -6.20
N GLY A 290 7.25 -25.42 -5.56
CA GLY A 290 7.76 -24.07 -5.32
C GLY A 290 8.99 -24.06 -4.41
N LEU A 291 8.97 -24.82 -3.31
CA LEU A 291 10.10 -24.98 -2.40
C LEU A 291 11.31 -25.63 -3.07
N ALA A 292 11.09 -26.67 -3.89
CA ALA A 292 12.13 -27.36 -4.64
C ALA A 292 12.79 -26.42 -5.67
N THR A 293 11.99 -25.62 -6.38
CA THR A 293 12.49 -24.63 -7.33
C THR A 293 13.32 -23.57 -6.62
N LEU A 294 12.80 -23.03 -5.51
CA LEU A 294 13.52 -22.04 -4.72
C LEU A 294 14.83 -22.59 -4.14
N TRP A 295 14.83 -23.86 -3.71
CA TRP A 295 16.03 -24.55 -3.25
C TRP A 295 17.09 -24.61 -4.35
N LEU A 296 16.74 -25.06 -5.55
CA LEU A 296 17.69 -25.16 -6.67
C LEU A 296 18.31 -23.80 -7.04
N ASN A 297 17.55 -22.71 -6.89
CA ASN A 297 18.04 -21.36 -7.19
C ASN A 297 19.08 -20.84 -6.18
N HIS A 298 19.18 -21.43 -4.98
CA HIS A 298 20.01 -20.91 -3.89
C HIS A 298 20.96 -21.95 -3.26
N CYS A 299 20.80 -23.24 -3.52
CA CYS A 299 21.54 -24.31 -2.83
C CYS A 299 23.04 -24.35 -3.18
N HIS A 300 23.41 -23.84 -4.35
CA HIS A 300 24.81 -23.80 -4.82
C HIS A 300 25.55 -22.53 -4.40
N ASP A 301 24.83 -21.47 -4.03
CA ASP A 301 25.40 -20.18 -3.65
C ASP A 301 25.71 -20.13 -2.14
N GLN A 302 26.61 -21.02 -1.69
CA GLN A 302 26.93 -21.16 -0.27
C GLN A 302 27.68 -19.95 0.31
N ASP A 303 28.30 -19.11 -0.52
CA ASP A 303 29.02 -17.91 -0.04
C ASP A 303 28.09 -16.71 0.19
N ASP A 304 26.86 -16.74 -0.32
CA ASP A 304 25.88 -15.67 -0.11
C ASP A 304 25.05 -15.90 1.16
N PRO A 305 25.13 -15.01 2.17
CA PRO A 305 24.36 -15.14 3.41
C PRO A 305 22.85 -15.10 3.16
N THR A 306 22.39 -14.43 2.10
CA THR A 306 20.97 -14.36 1.74
C THR A 306 20.47 -15.73 1.29
N SER A 307 21.21 -16.39 0.40
CA SER A 307 20.93 -17.74 -0.10
C SER A 307 20.98 -18.79 1.02
N GLN A 308 21.92 -18.71 1.95
CA GLN A 308 21.95 -19.58 3.13
C GLN A 308 20.69 -19.42 4.01
N SER A 309 20.26 -18.17 4.25
CA SER A 309 19.07 -17.85 5.04
C SER A 309 17.80 -18.41 4.37
N ILE A 310 17.67 -18.22 3.05
CA ILE A 310 16.56 -18.76 2.26
C ILE A 310 16.55 -20.30 2.32
N CYS A 311 17.68 -20.96 2.07
CA CYS A 311 17.80 -22.42 2.16
C CYS A 311 17.38 -22.95 3.54
N THR A 312 17.75 -22.27 4.61
CA THR A 312 17.35 -22.62 5.99
C THR A 312 15.83 -22.52 6.18
N MET A 313 15.21 -21.43 5.69
CA MET A 313 13.76 -21.25 5.75
C MET A 313 13.02 -22.29 4.90
N VAL A 314 13.54 -22.62 3.72
CA VAL A 314 12.96 -23.65 2.83
C VAL A 314 12.94 -25.01 3.52
N LYS A 315 14.04 -25.42 4.19
CA LYS A 315 14.07 -26.67 4.96
C LYS A 315 13.03 -26.68 6.08
N LYS A 316 12.93 -25.59 6.84
CA LYS A 316 11.91 -25.43 7.89
C LYS A 316 10.49 -25.57 7.32
N MET A 317 10.21 -24.94 6.16
CA MET A 317 8.90 -25.03 5.51
C MET A 317 8.61 -26.43 4.97
N TYR A 318 9.62 -27.12 4.41
CA TYR A 318 9.48 -28.51 3.98
C TYR A 318 9.15 -29.43 5.16
N GLN A 319 9.85 -29.30 6.29
CA GLN A 319 9.56 -30.07 7.51
C GLN A 319 8.13 -29.85 8.02
N LEU A 320 7.67 -28.60 8.02
CA LEU A 320 6.29 -28.25 8.37
C LEU A 320 5.30 -28.89 7.39
N LEU A 321 5.61 -28.88 6.09
CA LEU A 321 4.76 -29.48 5.06
C LEU A 321 4.67 -31.01 5.22
N CYS A 322 5.79 -31.68 5.52
CA CYS A 322 5.85 -33.12 5.82
C CYS A 322 4.98 -33.47 7.03
N TYR A 323 5.07 -32.69 8.10
CA TYR A 323 4.23 -32.89 9.29
C TYR A 323 2.73 -32.86 8.96
N LEU A 324 2.32 -31.92 8.10
CA LEU A 324 0.91 -31.74 7.71
C LEU A 324 0.43 -32.76 6.66
N CYS A 325 1.26 -33.09 5.68
CA CYS A 325 0.87 -33.93 4.55
C CYS A 325 1.11 -35.43 4.78
N GLN A 326 1.97 -35.78 5.74
CA GLN A 326 2.32 -37.16 6.10
C GLN A 326 2.66 -38.00 4.86
N ASP A 327 2.02 -39.16 4.71
CA ASP A 327 2.28 -40.11 3.61
C ASP A 327 1.96 -39.57 2.22
N ARG A 328 1.15 -38.51 2.10
CA ARG A 328 0.73 -37.96 0.79
C ARG A 328 1.89 -37.34 0.02
N LEU A 329 2.91 -36.85 0.72
CA LEU A 329 4.05 -36.18 0.09
C LEU A 329 5.17 -37.16 -0.32
N LYS A 330 5.13 -38.41 0.17
CA LYS A 330 6.21 -39.39 -0.04
C LYS A 330 6.48 -39.68 -1.52
N ALA A 331 5.41 -39.81 -2.32
CA ALA A 331 5.53 -40.05 -3.75
C ALA A 331 6.20 -38.86 -4.48
N ASP A 332 5.79 -37.65 -4.13
CA ASP A 332 6.34 -36.42 -4.73
C ASP A 332 7.81 -36.20 -4.31
N SER A 333 8.14 -36.42 -3.02
CA SER A 333 9.52 -36.36 -2.54
C SER A 333 10.41 -37.41 -3.20
N GLN A 334 9.90 -38.63 -3.41
CA GLN A 334 10.65 -39.67 -4.12
C GLN A 334 10.88 -39.30 -5.58
N ALA A 335 9.86 -38.73 -6.26
CA ALA A 335 10.00 -38.27 -7.64
C ALA A 335 11.08 -37.18 -7.78
N LEU A 336 11.24 -36.30 -6.79
CA LEU A 336 12.33 -35.31 -6.77
C LEU A 336 13.72 -35.97 -6.61
N LEU A 337 13.85 -36.97 -5.73
CA LEU A 337 15.11 -37.73 -5.58
C LEU A 337 15.46 -38.52 -6.84
N ASP A 338 14.46 -39.07 -7.52
CA ASP A 338 14.66 -39.79 -8.77
C ASP A 338 15.06 -38.86 -9.92
N LEU A 339 14.65 -37.58 -9.86
CA LEU A 339 15.03 -36.54 -10.82
C LEU A 339 16.48 -36.08 -10.63
N ASP A 340 16.86 -35.69 -9.42
CA ASP A 340 18.22 -35.23 -9.10
C ASP A 340 18.56 -35.42 -7.61
N ARG A 341 19.01 -36.64 -7.27
CA ARG A 341 19.35 -37.02 -5.90
C ARG A 341 20.36 -36.09 -5.24
N PRO A 342 21.54 -35.79 -5.83
CA PRO A 342 22.52 -34.90 -5.22
C PRO A 342 21.97 -33.55 -4.78
N SER A 343 21.09 -32.95 -5.58
CA SER A 343 20.54 -31.62 -5.31
C SER A 343 19.44 -31.64 -4.24
N PHE A 344 18.59 -32.67 -4.23
CA PHE A 344 17.42 -32.72 -3.34
C PHE A 344 17.64 -33.50 -2.03
N GLU A 345 18.66 -34.34 -1.93
CA GLU A 345 18.94 -35.10 -0.70
C GLU A 345 19.13 -34.17 0.51
N ALA A 346 19.84 -33.05 0.34
CA ALA A 346 20.07 -32.07 1.40
C ALA A 346 18.82 -31.26 1.80
N LEU A 347 17.83 -31.16 0.92
CA LEU A 347 16.53 -30.53 1.19
C LEU A 347 15.59 -31.49 1.92
N LEU A 348 15.59 -32.75 1.50
CA LEU A 348 14.61 -33.76 1.92
C LEU A 348 15.04 -34.54 3.17
N ALA A 349 16.30 -34.42 3.58
CA ALA A 349 16.83 -34.88 4.87
C ALA A 349 16.32 -34.02 6.04
#